data_AF-X1J6S5-F1
#
_entry.id   AF-X1J6S5-F1
#
_cell.length_a   1.000
_cell.length_b   1.000
_cell.length_c   1.000
_cell.angle_alpha   90.00
_cell.angle_beta   90.00
_cell.angle_gamma   90.00
#
_symmetry.space_group_name_H-M   'P 1'
#
loop_
_entity.id
_entity.type
_entity.pdbx_description
1 polymer ?
#
loop_
_entity_poly.entity_id
_entity_poly.type
_entity_poly.pdbx_seq_one_letter_code
_entity_poly.pdbx_strand_id
1 'polypeptide(L)'
;ASSTMELFAGGTAGSGPGEFHLIGVGGIDIDHLGNVYVADTGNNRIQMFDSDGNSVKEIGAGMLTGNSFSDVGVDSLGFLYTVNKAFDYQLYKFMLSRYPPYRAEPAVDVKIPLLKEGDILLLVKDGEPAASIIIARDASLKVVKHARFLQKTIEQMTGVRLPVRDDSRDWEGAQILVGPSKLNDVTVPQGFDQPEAYRVVVEGRKVSLVGNDAGPYQGTGYAVYDLLWELGCGWFGPDPLYQVIPET
;
A
#
# COMPACT_ATOMS: atom_id res chain seq x y z
N ALA A 1 -5.25 -18.42 -28.23
CA ALA A 1 -4.54 -17.15 -28.05
C ALA A 1 -3.07 -17.40 -28.38
N SER A 2 -2.46 -16.58 -29.24
CA SER A 2 -1.03 -16.67 -29.50
C SER A 2 -0.30 -16.04 -28.32
N SER A 3 0.52 -16.80 -27.60
CA SER A 3 1.45 -16.24 -26.62
C SER A 3 2.51 -15.45 -27.38
N THR A 4 2.71 -14.17 -27.08
CA THR A 4 3.86 -13.40 -27.56
C THR A 4 4.97 -13.47 -26.52
N MET A 5 6.20 -13.69 -26.99
CA MET A 5 7.41 -13.64 -26.16
C MET A 5 8.18 -12.39 -26.56
N GLU A 6 8.42 -11.50 -25.60
CA GLU A 6 9.15 -10.24 -25.81
C GLU A 6 10.44 -10.25 -24.97
N LEU A 7 11.50 -9.66 -25.52
CA LEU A 7 12.74 -9.46 -24.79
C LEU A 7 12.54 -8.28 -23.83
N PHE A 8 12.47 -8.55 -22.52
CA PHE A 8 12.28 -7.53 -21.48
C PHE A 8 13.54 -6.72 -21.21
N ALA A 9 14.70 -7.38 -21.11
CA ALA A 9 16.00 -6.75 -20.92
C ALA A 9 17.06 -7.51 -21.73
N GLY A 10 17.98 -6.78 -22.35
CA GLY A 10 19.14 -7.38 -23.03
C GLY A 10 20.19 -7.84 -22.03
N GLY A 11 20.88 -8.94 -22.31
CA GLY A 11 22.00 -9.43 -21.51
C GLY A 11 23.03 -10.17 -22.35
N THR A 12 24.31 -9.90 -22.08
CA THR A 12 25.46 -10.64 -22.64
C THR A 12 26.21 -11.35 -21.54
N ALA A 13 27.01 -12.37 -21.92
CA ALA A 13 27.92 -13.00 -20.98
C ALA A 13 28.98 -11.98 -20.50
N GLY A 14 29.14 -11.81 -19.20
CA GLY A 14 30.09 -10.86 -18.62
C GLY A 14 29.84 -10.60 -17.14
N SER A 15 30.41 -9.49 -16.65
CA SER A 15 30.35 -9.09 -15.24
C SER A 15 30.05 -7.60 -15.05
N GLY A 16 29.83 -6.85 -16.13
CA GLY A 16 29.36 -5.47 -16.08
C GLY A 16 27.87 -5.35 -15.74
N PRO A 17 27.36 -4.14 -15.50
CA PRO A 17 25.92 -3.90 -15.29
C PRO A 17 25.10 -4.38 -16.49
N GLY A 18 24.06 -5.17 -16.23
CA GLY A 18 23.21 -5.77 -17.27
C GLY A 18 23.84 -6.98 -18.00
N GLU A 19 25.08 -7.33 -17.69
CA GLU A 19 25.71 -8.58 -18.15
C GLU A 19 25.51 -9.68 -17.11
N PHE A 20 25.51 -10.94 -17.53
CA PHE A 20 25.31 -12.08 -16.65
C PHE A 20 26.48 -13.05 -16.73
N HIS A 21 26.79 -13.72 -15.62
CA HIS A 21 27.77 -14.77 -15.67
C HIS A 21 27.28 -15.93 -16.55
N LEU A 22 28.17 -16.48 -17.39
CA LEU A 22 27.83 -17.52 -18.36
C LEU A 22 27.28 -18.80 -17.70
N ILE A 23 27.72 -19.10 -16.47
CA ILE A 23 27.31 -20.27 -15.69
C ILE A 23 26.91 -19.81 -14.28
N GLY A 24 25.62 -19.79 -13.97
CA GLY A 24 25.14 -19.40 -12.63
C GLY A 24 24.33 -18.11 -12.61
N VAL A 25 23.41 -17.96 -13.56
CA VAL A 25 22.20 -17.17 -13.31
C VAL A 25 21.21 -18.10 -12.62
N GLY A 26 20.68 -17.68 -11.48
CA GLY A 26 19.79 -18.47 -10.64
C GLY A 26 18.36 -17.97 -10.73
N GLY A 27 17.80 -17.67 -9.56
CA GLY A 27 16.44 -17.16 -9.41
C GLY A 27 16.22 -15.72 -9.87
N ILE A 28 14.95 -15.40 -10.06
CA ILE A 28 14.43 -14.11 -10.46
C ILE A 28 13.16 -13.83 -9.66
N ASP A 29 12.97 -12.60 -9.22
CA ASP A 29 11.72 -12.15 -8.61
C ASP A 29 11.45 -10.68 -8.96
N ILE A 30 10.20 -10.26 -8.81
CA ILE A 30 9.72 -8.94 -9.23
C ILE A 30 9.04 -8.27 -8.04
N ASP A 31 9.44 -7.04 -7.72
CA ASP A 31 8.75 -6.27 -6.68
C ASP A 31 7.45 -5.64 -7.19
N HIS A 32 6.68 -5.09 -6.26
CA HIS A 32 5.39 -4.44 -6.55
C HIS A 32 5.50 -3.17 -7.40
N LEU A 33 6.71 -2.63 -7.60
CA LEU A 33 6.96 -1.49 -8.49
C LEU A 33 7.39 -1.95 -9.90
N GLY A 34 7.48 -3.26 -10.13
CA GLY A 34 7.91 -3.83 -11.40
C GLY A 34 9.43 -3.87 -11.56
N ASN A 35 10.22 -3.64 -10.50
CA ASN A 35 11.66 -3.86 -10.58
C ASN A 35 11.94 -5.36 -10.54
N VAL A 36 12.87 -5.80 -11.38
CA VAL A 36 13.23 -7.21 -11.56
C VAL A 36 14.57 -7.47 -10.90
N TYR A 37 14.63 -8.44 -10.00
CA TYR A 37 15.83 -8.85 -9.29
C TYR A 37 16.28 -10.20 -9.81
N VAL A 38 17.57 -10.32 -10.11
CA VAL A 38 18.16 -11.56 -10.65
C VAL A 38 19.36 -11.95 -9.82
N ALA A 39 19.36 -13.19 -9.32
CA ALA A 39 20.52 -13.82 -8.72
C ALA A 39 21.57 -14.13 -9.81
N ASP A 40 22.56 -13.27 -9.95
CA ASP A 40 23.73 -13.50 -10.81
C ASP A 40 24.82 -14.20 -9.99
N THR A 41 24.49 -15.44 -9.60
CA THR A 41 25.26 -16.29 -8.68
C THR A 41 26.73 -16.39 -9.07
N GLY A 42 27.03 -16.54 -10.36
CA GLY A 42 28.40 -16.67 -10.85
C GLY A 42 29.24 -15.40 -10.70
N ASN A 43 28.60 -14.23 -10.68
CA ASN A 43 29.24 -12.95 -10.37
C ASN A 43 29.11 -12.56 -8.88
N ASN A 44 28.61 -13.46 -8.03
CA ASN A 44 28.46 -13.27 -6.59
C ASN A 44 27.63 -12.03 -6.22
N ARG A 45 26.61 -11.71 -7.02
CA ARG A 45 25.77 -10.51 -6.85
C ARG A 45 24.30 -10.79 -7.13
N ILE A 46 23.46 -9.84 -6.75
CA ILE A 46 22.09 -9.73 -7.23
C ILE A 46 22.01 -8.46 -8.06
N GLN A 47 21.48 -8.55 -9.28
CA GLN A 47 21.22 -7.40 -10.12
C GLN A 47 19.76 -6.98 -10.04
N MET A 48 19.51 -5.68 -10.07
CA MET A 48 18.18 -5.08 -10.12
C MET A 48 18.03 -4.34 -11.46
N PHE A 49 16.92 -4.58 -12.13
CA PHE A 49 16.47 -3.90 -13.33
C PHE A 49 15.19 -3.11 -13.02
N ASP A 50 15.03 -1.94 -13.62
CA ASP A 50 13.76 -1.21 -13.55
C ASP A 50 12.68 -1.83 -14.46
N SER A 51 11.48 -1.26 -14.42
CA SER A 51 10.33 -1.70 -15.23
C SER A 51 10.55 -1.59 -16.75
N ASP A 52 11.55 -0.82 -17.17
CA ASP A 52 11.92 -0.61 -18.58
C ASP A 52 13.09 -1.53 -19.00
N GLY A 53 13.56 -2.40 -18.10
CA GLY A 53 14.64 -3.36 -18.35
C GLY A 53 16.05 -2.76 -18.24
N ASN A 54 16.22 -1.57 -17.68
CA ASN A 54 17.54 -0.98 -17.46
C ASN A 54 18.17 -1.52 -16.17
N SER A 55 19.45 -1.89 -16.21
CA SER A 55 20.19 -2.25 -15.00
C SER A 55 20.39 -1.00 -14.13
N VAL A 56 19.91 -1.05 -12.88
CA VAL A 56 19.91 0.12 -11.98
C VAL A 56 20.77 -0.06 -10.74
N LYS A 57 20.96 -1.30 -10.26
CA LYS A 57 21.70 -1.55 -9.02
C LYS A 57 22.25 -2.97 -8.92
N GLU A 58 23.35 -3.08 -8.20
CA GLU A 58 23.94 -4.35 -7.78
C GLU A 58 23.92 -4.46 -6.24
N ILE A 59 23.57 -5.63 -5.72
CA ILE A 59 23.45 -5.92 -4.29
C ILE A 59 24.38 -7.09 -3.95
N GLY A 60 25.08 -6.98 -2.83
CA GLY A 60 26.01 -8.02 -2.35
C GLY A 60 27.37 -8.05 -3.05
N ALA A 61 27.55 -7.29 -4.13
CA ALA A 61 28.83 -7.13 -4.81
C ALA A 61 29.88 -6.56 -3.84
N GLY A 62 30.91 -7.35 -3.54
CA GLY A 62 32.00 -6.96 -2.63
C GLY A 62 31.64 -6.90 -1.13
N MET A 63 30.39 -7.15 -0.74
CA MET A 63 29.98 -7.11 0.68
C MET A 63 30.45 -8.34 1.46
N LEU A 64 30.57 -9.50 0.81
CA LEU A 64 31.18 -10.71 1.35
C LEU A 64 31.96 -11.40 0.22
N THR A 65 33.19 -11.80 0.48
CA THR A 65 33.98 -12.57 -0.48
C THR A 65 33.42 -14.00 -0.53
N GLY A 66 33.01 -14.49 -1.72
CA GLY A 66 32.53 -15.87 -1.92
C GLY A 66 31.02 -16.11 -1.84
N ASN A 67 30.17 -15.10 -2.07
CA ASN A 67 28.71 -15.27 -2.09
C ASN A 67 28.23 -16.12 -3.28
N SER A 68 27.39 -17.12 -3.04
CA SER A 68 26.67 -17.83 -4.10
C SER A 68 25.17 -17.68 -3.85
N PHE A 69 24.65 -16.49 -4.15
CA PHE A 69 23.21 -16.20 -4.09
C PHE A 69 22.52 -17.01 -5.18
N SER A 70 21.76 -18.04 -4.81
CA SER A 70 21.16 -18.95 -5.79
C SER A 70 19.75 -18.54 -6.23
N ASP A 71 19.06 -17.77 -5.39
CA ASP A 71 17.67 -17.41 -5.58
C ASP A 71 17.39 -16.09 -4.86
N VAL A 72 16.38 -15.36 -5.32
CA VAL A 72 15.91 -14.13 -4.70
C VAL A 72 14.41 -14.23 -4.47
N GLY A 73 13.97 -13.75 -3.31
CA GLY A 73 12.58 -13.44 -3.03
C GLY A 73 12.48 -12.00 -2.57
N VAL A 74 11.56 -11.23 -3.12
CA VAL A 74 11.26 -9.88 -2.67
C VAL A 74 9.89 -9.85 -2.05
N ASP A 75 9.80 -9.31 -0.83
CA ASP A 75 8.49 -9.04 -0.25
C ASP A 75 7.93 -7.71 -0.73
N SER A 76 6.66 -7.49 -0.44
CA SER A 76 5.97 -6.27 -0.80
C SER A 76 6.49 -5.01 -0.10
N LEU A 77 7.34 -5.14 0.92
CA LEU A 77 7.98 -4.02 1.62
C LEU A 77 9.32 -3.66 0.96
N GLY A 78 9.69 -4.33 -0.14
CA GLY A 78 10.96 -4.11 -0.82
C GLY A 78 12.15 -4.72 -0.06
N PHE A 79 11.91 -5.63 0.89
CA PHE A 79 13.00 -6.44 1.43
C PHE A 79 13.32 -7.57 0.47
N LEU A 80 14.61 -7.69 0.17
CA LEU A 80 15.13 -8.81 -0.58
C LEU A 80 15.64 -9.87 0.38
N TYR A 81 15.21 -11.11 0.14
CA TYR A 81 15.65 -12.31 0.82
C TYR A 81 16.44 -13.17 -0.17
N THR A 82 17.59 -13.66 0.27
CA THR A 82 18.41 -14.58 -0.52
C THR A 82 19.10 -15.55 0.40
N VAL A 83 19.38 -16.74 -0.11
CA VAL A 83 20.23 -17.72 0.58
C VAL A 83 21.63 -17.69 -0.01
N ASN A 84 22.65 -17.84 0.83
CA ASN A 84 24.02 -18.04 0.36
C ASN A 84 24.35 -19.54 0.40
N LYS A 85 24.46 -20.18 -0.76
CA LYS A 85 24.65 -21.64 -0.85
C LYS A 85 26.10 -22.09 -0.70
N ALA A 86 27.09 -21.22 -0.96
CA ALA A 86 28.48 -21.66 -1.08
C ALA A 86 29.34 -21.44 0.16
N PHE A 87 28.93 -20.55 1.06
CA PHE A 87 29.80 -20.15 2.18
C PHE A 87 29.25 -20.56 3.54
N ASP A 88 28.09 -20.01 3.93
CA ASP A 88 27.60 -20.10 5.30
C ASP A 88 26.19 -20.69 5.44
N TYR A 89 25.54 -21.00 4.31
CA TYR A 89 24.19 -21.57 4.27
C TYR A 89 23.16 -20.71 5.02
N GLN A 90 23.40 -19.39 5.09
CA GLN A 90 22.53 -18.45 5.80
C GLN A 90 21.48 -17.83 4.89
N LEU A 91 20.38 -17.42 5.52
CA LEU A 91 19.37 -16.55 4.94
C LEU A 91 19.72 -15.10 5.22
N TYR A 92 19.84 -14.31 4.16
CA TYR A 92 20.13 -12.89 4.22
C TYR A 92 18.88 -12.08 3.89
N LYS A 93 18.69 -10.99 4.63
CA LYS A 93 17.65 -9.98 4.40
C LYS A 93 18.33 -8.64 4.11
N PHE A 94 18.12 -8.09 2.92
CA PHE A 94 18.64 -6.79 2.52
C PHE A 94 17.52 -5.76 2.49
N MET A 95 17.77 -4.62 3.15
CA MET A 95 16.91 -3.44 3.06
C MET A 95 17.38 -2.59 1.88
N LEU A 96 16.53 -2.40 0.89
CA LEU A 96 16.82 -1.49 -0.22
C LEU A 96 16.67 -0.06 0.29
N SER A 97 17.72 0.74 0.09
CA SER A 97 17.91 2.10 0.63
C SER A 97 16.86 3.16 0.23
N ARG A 98 15.71 2.76 -0.34
CA ARG A 98 14.53 3.60 -0.52
C ARG A 98 13.39 3.30 0.47
N TYR A 99 13.53 2.30 1.33
CA TYR A 99 12.55 1.95 2.36
C TYR A 99 13.20 1.95 3.75
N PRO A 100 13.21 3.08 4.47
CA PRO A 100 13.70 3.10 5.85
C PRO A 100 12.77 2.29 6.77
N PRO A 101 13.29 1.76 7.90
CA PRO A 101 12.44 1.18 8.94
C PRO A 101 11.56 2.30 9.50
N TYR A 102 10.27 2.27 9.20
CA TYR A 102 9.32 3.29 9.61
C TYR A 102 9.21 3.35 11.13
N ARG A 103 9.90 4.31 11.74
CA ARG A 103 9.58 4.83 13.06
C ARG A 103 9.70 6.33 12.94
N ALA A 104 8.58 6.97 12.65
CA ALA A 104 8.53 8.37 12.28
C ALA A 104 7.45 9.15 13.05
N GLU A 105 7.62 10.47 13.08
CA GLU A 105 6.76 11.43 13.77
C GLU A 105 5.52 11.78 12.90
N PRO A 106 4.36 12.07 13.51
CA PRO A 106 3.10 12.28 12.79
C PRO A 106 3.09 13.54 11.88
N ALA A 107 2.41 13.45 10.73
CA ALA A 107 2.15 14.54 9.80
C ALA A 107 1.12 15.55 10.34
N VAL A 108 1.26 16.85 10.07
CA VAL A 108 0.43 17.89 10.72
C VAL A 108 -0.85 18.22 9.94
N ASP A 109 -0.89 18.03 8.61
CA ASP A 109 -2.05 18.35 7.76
C ASP A 109 -2.27 17.29 6.66
N VAL A 110 -3.50 16.76 6.54
CA VAL A 110 -3.87 15.78 5.49
C VAL A 110 -5.02 16.30 4.63
N LYS A 111 -4.83 16.18 3.30
CA LYS A 111 -5.67 16.75 2.25
C LYS A 111 -6.17 15.67 1.31
N ILE A 112 -7.48 15.59 1.10
CA ILE A 112 -8.05 14.78 0.01
C ILE A 112 -8.25 15.72 -1.19
N PRO A 113 -7.56 15.48 -2.33
CA PRO A 113 -7.85 16.22 -3.55
C PRO A 113 -9.26 15.85 -4.03
N LEU A 114 -10.14 16.85 -4.17
CA LEU A 114 -11.47 16.62 -4.72
C LEU A 114 -11.42 16.70 -6.24
N LEU A 115 -12.35 16.00 -6.91
CA LEU A 115 -12.45 15.90 -8.38
C LEU A 115 -12.64 17.25 -9.10
N LYS A 116 -12.72 18.37 -8.38
CA LYS A 116 -12.66 19.74 -8.93
C LYS A 116 -11.33 20.37 -8.54
N GLU A 117 -10.58 20.80 -9.55
CA GLU A 117 -9.29 21.47 -9.41
C GLU A 117 -9.38 22.65 -8.41
N GLY A 118 -8.63 22.54 -7.30
CA GLY A 118 -8.56 23.56 -6.24
C GLY A 118 -9.41 23.28 -4.99
N ASP A 119 -10.36 22.35 -5.02
CA ASP A 119 -11.14 21.97 -3.84
C ASP A 119 -10.39 20.90 -3.03
N ILE A 120 -10.09 21.20 -1.76
CA ILE A 120 -9.37 20.31 -0.84
C ILE A 120 -10.26 20.04 0.36
N LEU A 121 -10.46 18.76 0.69
CA LEU A 121 -11.10 18.38 1.94
C LEU A 121 -10.05 18.21 3.04
N LEU A 122 -10.11 19.10 4.04
CA LEU A 122 -9.20 19.09 5.19
C LEU A 122 -9.72 18.12 6.25
N LEU A 123 -8.89 17.14 6.60
CA LEU A 123 -9.19 16.19 7.68
C LEU A 123 -8.71 16.70 9.02
N VAL A 124 -7.50 17.25 9.03
CA VAL A 124 -6.83 17.88 10.15
C VAL A 124 -6.36 19.24 9.68
N LYS A 125 -6.47 20.24 10.55
CA LYS A 125 -6.01 21.60 10.29
C LYS A 125 -5.44 22.18 11.57
N ASP A 126 -4.22 22.70 11.51
CA ASP A 126 -3.57 23.35 12.66
C ASP A 126 -3.48 22.43 13.90
N GLY A 127 -3.31 21.12 13.68
CA GLY A 127 -3.25 20.10 14.75
C GLY A 127 -4.61 19.76 15.39
N GLU A 128 -5.72 20.23 14.82
CA GLU A 128 -7.07 19.99 15.32
C GLU A 128 -7.95 19.28 14.26
N PRO A 129 -8.97 18.49 14.69
CA PRO A 129 -9.88 17.86 13.74
C PRO A 129 -10.64 18.90 12.90
N ALA A 130 -10.49 18.84 11.58
CA ALA A 130 -11.29 19.60 10.61
C ALA A 130 -12.42 18.75 10.00
N ALA A 131 -12.36 17.43 10.19
CA ALA A 131 -13.38 16.47 9.78
C ALA A 131 -13.92 15.63 10.95
N SER A 132 -15.11 15.06 10.76
CA SER A 132 -15.68 14.03 11.64
C SER A 132 -16.10 12.81 10.82
N ILE A 133 -15.90 11.63 11.43
CA ILE A 133 -16.42 10.36 10.92
C ILE A 133 -17.85 10.21 11.44
N ILE A 134 -18.82 10.01 10.56
CA ILE A 134 -20.23 9.88 10.89
C ILE A 134 -20.69 8.48 10.50
N ILE A 135 -21.34 7.80 11.44
CA ILE A 135 -21.96 6.49 11.25
C ILE A 135 -23.44 6.55 11.61
N ALA A 136 -24.28 5.64 11.12
CA ALA A 136 -25.66 5.56 11.60
C ALA A 136 -25.72 5.22 13.10
N ARG A 137 -26.72 5.75 13.83
CA ARG A 137 -26.94 5.42 15.25
C ARG A 137 -27.10 3.92 15.49
N ASP A 138 -27.72 3.22 14.55
CA ASP A 138 -27.96 1.78 14.52
C ASP A 138 -27.01 1.04 13.57
N ALA A 139 -25.82 1.61 13.29
CA ALA A 139 -24.83 1.01 12.42
C ALA A 139 -24.43 -0.41 12.86
N SER A 140 -24.18 -1.28 11.89
CA SER A 140 -23.71 -2.64 12.15
C SER A 140 -22.30 -2.64 12.78
N LEU A 141 -21.96 -3.71 13.49
CA LEU A 141 -20.61 -3.87 14.07
C LEU A 141 -19.50 -3.82 13.03
N LYS A 142 -19.75 -4.27 11.79
CA LYS A 142 -18.79 -4.16 10.68
C LYS A 142 -18.50 -2.69 10.36
N VAL A 143 -19.56 -1.89 10.19
CA VAL A 143 -19.44 -0.45 9.92
C VAL A 143 -18.70 0.26 11.05
N VAL A 144 -19.04 -0.03 12.31
CA VAL A 144 -18.32 0.53 13.46
C VAL A 144 -16.84 0.15 13.44
N LYS A 145 -16.50 -1.11 13.14
CA LYS A 145 -15.11 -1.57 13.04
C LYS A 145 -14.34 -0.82 11.95
N HIS A 146 -14.93 -0.65 10.77
CA HIS A 146 -14.31 0.05 9.65
C HIS A 146 -14.14 1.55 9.92
N ALA A 147 -15.14 2.19 10.54
CA ALA A 147 -15.04 3.58 10.97
C ALA A 147 -13.93 3.80 12.02
N ARG A 148 -13.77 2.87 12.96
CA ARG A 148 -12.68 2.91 13.95
C ARG A 148 -11.32 2.63 13.33
N PHE A 149 -11.27 1.76 12.33
CA PHE A 149 -10.06 1.51 11.58
C PHE A 149 -9.58 2.76 10.82
N LEU A 150 -10.50 3.43 10.13
CA LEU A 150 -10.26 4.74 9.51
C LEU A 150 -9.78 5.78 10.53
N GLN A 151 -10.49 5.92 11.66
CA GLN A 151 -10.13 6.84 12.74
C GLN A 151 -8.70 6.62 13.21
N LYS A 152 -8.36 5.37 13.54
CA LYS A 152 -7.04 5.00 14.06
C LYS A 152 -5.95 5.24 13.03
N THR A 153 -6.21 4.91 11.77
CA THR A 153 -5.23 5.12 10.70
C THR A 153 -4.95 6.60 10.53
N ILE A 154 -6.00 7.45 10.45
CA ILE A 154 -5.85 8.91 10.39
C ILE A 154 -5.09 9.45 11.61
N GLU A 155 -5.41 8.97 12.82
CA GLU A 155 -4.70 9.34 14.05
C GLU A 155 -3.21 8.94 14.00
N GLN A 156 -2.88 7.79 13.42
CA GLN A 156 -1.48 7.38 13.22
C GLN A 156 -0.75 8.24 12.19
N MET A 157 -1.41 8.64 11.08
CA MET A 157 -0.78 9.55 10.11
C MET A 157 -0.60 10.93 10.71
N THR A 158 -1.58 11.41 11.48
CA THR A 158 -1.68 12.85 11.80
C THR A 158 -1.38 13.23 13.24
N GLY A 159 -1.32 12.26 14.15
CA GLY A 159 -1.33 12.51 15.59
C GLY A 159 -2.67 13.04 16.12
N VAL A 160 -3.67 13.26 15.26
CA VAL A 160 -4.96 13.87 15.60
C VAL A 160 -6.08 12.87 15.42
N ARG A 161 -6.85 12.67 16.50
CA ARG A 161 -7.97 11.74 16.50
C ARG A 161 -9.26 12.42 16.06
N LEU A 162 -9.75 12.10 14.86
CA LEU A 162 -11.05 12.61 14.38
C LEU A 162 -12.21 12.10 15.25
N PRO A 163 -13.22 12.93 15.58
CA PRO A 163 -14.39 12.47 16.33
C PRO A 163 -15.26 11.51 15.48
N VAL A 164 -15.79 10.47 16.13
CA VAL A 164 -16.81 9.57 15.55
C VAL A 164 -18.18 9.94 16.13
N ARG A 165 -19.16 10.25 15.28
CA ARG A 165 -20.49 10.76 15.65
C ARG A 165 -21.61 9.95 14.98
N ASP A 166 -22.81 10.01 15.55
CA ASP A 166 -24.02 9.39 14.99
C ASP A 166 -25.03 10.39 14.40
N ASP A 167 -24.73 11.69 14.50
CA ASP A 167 -25.51 12.79 13.92
C ASP A 167 -24.60 13.75 13.15
N SER A 168 -24.84 13.89 11.85
CA SER A 168 -24.10 14.83 11.00
C SER A 168 -24.27 16.29 11.38
N ARG A 169 -25.35 16.66 12.09
CA ARG A 169 -25.63 18.05 12.48
C ARG A 169 -24.69 18.56 13.57
N ASP A 170 -24.03 17.65 14.28
CA ASP A 170 -23.09 17.97 15.36
C ASP A 170 -21.68 18.32 14.87
N TRP A 171 -21.49 18.45 13.54
CA TRP A 171 -20.21 18.80 12.95
C TRP A 171 -20.38 19.72 11.74
N GLU A 172 -19.83 20.93 11.84
CA GLU A 172 -19.89 21.91 10.75
C GLU A 172 -18.78 21.75 9.72
N GLY A 173 -17.69 21.03 10.03
CA GLY A 173 -16.54 20.82 9.16
C GLY A 173 -16.77 19.75 8.09
N ALA A 174 -15.69 19.14 7.59
CA ALA A 174 -15.81 18.05 6.63
C ALA A 174 -16.41 16.78 7.28
N GLN A 175 -17.13 16.00 6.50
CA GLN A 175 -17.94 14.88 6.97
C GLN A 175 -17.58 13.62 6.21
N ILE A 176 -17.10 12.59 6.91
CA ILE A 176 -16.83 11.27 6.33
C ILE A 176 -17.93 10.32 6.78
N LEU A 177 -18.88 10.03 5.91
CA LEU A 177 -20.01 9.16 6.16
C LEU A 177 -19.59 7.71 5.89
N VAL A 178 -19.59 6.85 6.91
CA VAL A 178 -19.12 5.45 6.81
C VAL A 178 -20.28 4.48 6.99
N GLY A 179 -20.48 3.62 5.99
CA GLY A 179 -21.56 2.64 5.95
C GLY A 179 -22.92 3.23 5.59
N PRO A 180 -23.93 2.38 5.30
CA PRO A 180 -25.25 2.82 4.90
C PRO A 180 -25.95 3.60 6.02
N SER A 181 -26.53 4.76 5.69
CA SER A 181 -27.32 5.56 6.62
C SER A 181 -28.37 6.38 5.86
N LYS A 182 -29.37 6.91 6.57
CA LYS A 182 -30.33 7.88 6.00
C LYS A 182 -29.70 9.21 5.57
N LEU A 183 -28.44 9.45 5.94
CA LEU A 183 -27.69 10.65 5.57
C LEU A 183 -26.98 10.48 4.23
N ASN A 184 -26.99 9.27 3.64
CA ASN A 184 -26.29 8.98 2.39
C ASN A 184 -27.29 8.91 1.24
N ASP A 185 -27.16 9.79 0.26
CA ASP A 185 -27.93 9.71 -0.99
C ASP A 185 -27.32 8.70 -2.00
N VAL A 186 -26.25 8.01 -1.60
CA VAL A 186 -25.54 7.02 -2.41
C VAL A 186 -26.21 5.66 -2.32
N THR A 187 -26.73 5.19 -3.45
CA THR A 187 -27.28 3.83 -3.56
C THR A 187 -26.15 2.82 -3.81
N VAL A 188 -26.09 1.77 -2.98
CA VAL A 188 -25.17 0.65 -3.15
C VAL A 188 -25.95 -0.65 -3.37
N PRO A 189 -25.61 -1.47 -4.38
CA PRO A 189 -26.21 -2.78 -4.56
C PRO A 189 -25.98 -3.67 -3.32
N GLN A 190 -27.01 -4.37 -2.85
CA GLN A 190 -26.92 -5.29 -1.70
C GLN A 190 -27.28 -6.71 -2.12
N GLY A 191 -26.58 -7.72 -1.57
CA GLY A 191 -26.88 -9.13 -1.85
C GLY A 191 -25.69 -9.93 -2.40
N PHE A 192 -25.92 -11.21 -2.67
CA PHE A 192 -24.90 -12.17 -3.12
C PHE A 192 -24.57 -12.08 -4.62
N ASP A 193 -25.42 -11.42 -5.39
CA ASP A 193 -25.29 -11.13 -6.81
C ASP A 193 -24.32 -9.98 -7.09
N GLN A 194 -24.07 -9.12 -6.09
CA GLN A 194 -23.16 -7.98 -6.16
C GLN A 194 -22.17 -8.03 -4.99
N PRO A 195 -21.36 -9.10 -4.89
CA PRO A 195 -20.47 -9.33 -3.75
C PRO A 195 -19.45 -8.18 -3.64
N GLU A 196 -19.22 -7.71 -2.41
CA GLU A 196 -18.20 -6.69 -2.12
C GLU A 196 -18.36 -5.34 -2.82
N ALA A 197 -19.49 -5.09 -3.49
CA ALA A 197 -19.74 -3.83 -4.19
C ALA A 197 -19.66 -2.64 -3.22
N TYR A 198 -19.00 -1.57 -3.65
CA TYR A 198 -18.86 -0.34 -2.85
C TYR A 198 -18.83 0.91 -3.71
N ARG A 199 -18.98 2.07 -3.06
CA ARG A 199 -18.92 3.40 -3.65
C ARG A 199 -18.16 4.33 -2.71
N VAL A 200 -17.23 5.07 -3.28
CA VAL A 200 -16.68 6.30 -2.68
C VAL A 200 -17.25 7.46 -3.48
N VAL A 201 -17.96 8.37 -2.81
CA VAL A 201 -18.58 9.53 -3.46
C VAL A 201 -18.21 10.78 -2.68
N VAL A 202 -17.73 11.80 -3.40
CA VAL A 202 -17.37 13.08 -2.80
C VAL A 202 -18.27 14.19 -3.33
N GLU A 203 -18.95 14.89 -2.41
CA GLU A 203 -19.87 15.97 -2.70
C GLU A 203 -19.61 17.16 -1.76
N GLY A 204 -18.89 18.16 -2.25
CA GLY A 204 -18.49 19.32 -1.45
C GLY A 204 -17.64 18.89 -0.24
N ARG A 205 -18.14 19.14 0.97
CA ARG A 205 -17.44 18.78 2.22
C ARG A 205 -17.80 17.39 2.77
N LYS A 206 -18.48 16.56 1.97
CA LYS A 206 -18.91 15.22 2.36
C LYS A 206 -18.19 14.16 1.53
N VAL A 207 -17.69 13.11 2.20
CA VAL A 207 -17.19 11.88 1.59
C VAL A 207 -18.06 10.74 2.08
N SER A 208 -18.71 10.03 1.16
CA SER A 208 -19.55 8.87 1.47
C SER A 208 -18.81 7.58 1.10
N LEU A 209 -18.57 6.75 2.11
CA LEU A 209 -17.92 5.44 2.01
C LEU A 209 -18.98 4.36 2.30
N VAL A 210 -19.64 3.86 1.25
CA VAL A 210 -20.80 2.99 1.39
C VAL A 210 -20.55 1.70 0.63
N GLY A 211 -20.87 0.55 1.24
CA GLY A 211 -20.68 -0.74 0.61
C GLY A 211 -21.69 -1.81 1.00
N ASN A 212 -21.68 -2.91 0.25
CA ASN A 212 -22.46 -4.12 0.51
C ASN A 212 -21.83 -4.90 1.67
N ASP A 213 -22.46 -4.87 2.84
CA ASP A 213 -21.99 -5.58 4.03
C ASP A 213 -22.84 -6.84 4.35
N ALA A 214 -23.71 -7.26 3.43
CA ALA A 214 -24.59 -8.40 3.62
C ALA A 214 -23.81 -9.71 3.80
N GLY A 215 -24.24 -10.56 4.73
CA GLY A 215 -23.61 -11.88 4.94
C GLY A 215 -22.11 -11.79 5.20
N PRO A 216 -21.25 -12.42 4.36
CA PRO A 216 -19.79 -12.37 4.54
C PRO A 216 -19.13 -11.08 4.03
N TYR A 217 -19.85 -10.25 3.27
CA TYR A 217 -19.24 -9.12 2.54
C TYR A 217 -18.77 -7.98 3.44
N GLN A 218 -17.80 -7.22 2.96
CA GLN A 218 -17.04 -6.14 3.60
C GLN A 218 -16.99 -4.89 2.71
N GLY A 219 -17.98 -4.65 1.85
CA GLY A 219 -17.97 -3.55 0.90
C GLY A 219 -17.65 -2.19 1.54
N THR A 220 -18.20 -1.89 2.72
CA THR A 220 -17.90 -0.62 3.41
C THR A 220 -16.42 -0.54 3.82
N GLY A 221 -15.82 -1.68 4.16
CA GLY A 221 -14.38 -1.78 4.44
C GLY A 221 -13.53 -1.48 3.22
N TYR A 222 -13.93 -1.98 2.03
CA TYR A 222 -13.23 -1.65 0.79
C TYR A 222 -13.32 -0.17 0.42
N ALA A 223 -14.48 0.48 0.62
CA ALA A 223 -14.59 1.93 0.47
C ALA A 223 -13.65 2.70 1.43
N VAL A 224 -13.50 2.22 2.67
CA VAL A 224 -12.55 2.79 3.63
C VAL A 224 -11.10 2.61 3.17
N TYR A 225 -10.75 1.44 2.65
CA TYR A 225 -9.42 1.19 2.11
C TYR A 225 -9.11 2.06 0.90
N ASP A 226 -10.07 2.24 0.01
CA ASP A 226 -9.94 3.07 -1.19
C ASP A 226 -9.67 4.54 -0.81
N LEU A 227 -10.41 5.08 0.16
CA LEU A 227 -10.12 6.42 0.69
C LEU A 227 -8.73 6.51 1.33
N LEU A 228 -8.34 5.53 2.16
CA LEU A 228 -7.04 5.53 2.80
C LEU A 228 -5.92 5.41 1.75
N TRP A 229 -6.13 4.66 0.68
CA TRP A 229 -5.21 4.55 -0.45
C TRP A 229 -5.01 5.90 -1.15
N GLU A 230 -6.08 6.64 -1.40
CA GLU A 230 -6.02 8.00 -1.94
C GLU A 230 -5.28 8.97 -0.99
N LEU A 231 -5.33 8.72 0.32
CA LEU A 231 -4.55 9.44 1.32
C LEU A 231 -3.07 9.00 1.37
N GLY A 232 -2.67 8.04 0.53
CA GLY A 232 -1.33 7.47 0.41
C GLY A 232 -1.03 6.30 1.35
N CYS A 233 -2.03 5.81 2.10
CA CYS A 233 -1.88 4.61 2.93
C CYS A 233 -1.89 3.34 2.07
N GLY A 234 -1.26 2.27 2.53
CA GLY A 234 -1.25 0.98 1.86
C GLY A 234 -1.07 -0.19 2.83
N TRP A 235 -1.22 -1.42 2.31
CA TRP A 235 -0.90 -2.67 3.02
C TRP A 235 -1.60 -2.85 4.38
N PHE A 236 -2.94 -2.88 4.38
CA PHE A 236 -3.73 -3.08 5.61
C PHE A 236 -3.77 -4.57 6.04
N GLY A 237 -2.63 -5.07 6.52
CA GLY A 237 -2.51 -6.42 7.10
C GLY A 237 -3.03 -6.51 8.54
N PRO A 238 -3.20 -7.73 9.09
CA PRO A 238 -3.66 -7.94 10.46
C PRO A 238 -2.65 -7.50 11.54
N ASP A 239 -1.38 -7.30 11.17
CA ASP A 239 -0.31 -6.79 12.04
C ASP A 239 0.01 -5.33 11.68
N PRO A 240 0.12 -4.41 12.67
CA PRO A 240 0.55 -3.03 12.43
C PRO A 240 1.88 -2.87 11.66
N LEU A 241 2.73 -3.91 11.66
CA LEU A 241 3.98 -3.95 10.88
C LEU A 241 3.79 -3.91 9.36
N TYR A 242 2.60 -4.27 8.87
CA TYR A 242 2.32 -4.28 7.43
C TYR A 242 1.74 -2.96 6.93
N GLN A 243 1.24 -2.10 7.81
CA GLN A 243 0.52 -0.89 7.41
C GLN A 243 1.49 0.21 6.95
N VAL A 244 1.40 0.60 5.68
CA VAL A 244 2.08 1.77 5.14
C VAL A 244 1.18 2.98 5.39
N ILE A 245 1.67 3.94 6.16
CA ILE A 245 0.97 5.19 6.46
C ILE A 245 1.92 6.32 6.04
N PRO A 246 1.52 7.19 5.09
CA PRO A 246 2.39 8.20 4.54
C PRO A 246 2.62 9.34 5.53
N GLU A 247 3.82 9.89 5.45
CA GLU A 247 4.17 11.19 5.98
C GLU A 247 4.06 12.21 4.84
N THR A 248 3.37 13.32 5.06
CA THR A 248 3.38 14.47 4.12
C THR A 248 4.53 15.40 4.43
#